data_AF-A0A2E7D965-F1
#
_entry.id   AF-A0A2E7D965-F1
#
_cell.length_a   1.000
_cell.length_b   1.000
_cell.length_c   1.000
_cell.angle_alpha   90.00
_cell.angle_beta   90.00
_cell.angle_gamma   90.00
#
_symmetry.space_group_name_H-M   'P 1'
#
loop_
_entity.id
_entity.type
_entity.pdbx_description
1 polymer ?
#
loop_
_entity_poly.entity_id
_entity_poly.type
_entity_poly.pdbx_seq_one_letter_code
_entity_poly.pdbx_strand_id
1 'polypeptide(L)'
;MSHQGLFVAAGAACHQLDRFTGETLRTFNIPPAATEGSRIRKNSDSLRAEKLNSHESNYEEGHLWGCVDLADCGGNQMMGLAHDGVLLFGEHFPDAYYHNPRKRMAALATSDGRQLWTRETNNTTRPLIVGDTIHASPYAFALKTGAPQYMKRNGKVMMQKNAKTGQLEPRWKTTMIQRGCGPVTCGSHAFFYRSSGAIALDESNQSTEVFAATRPGCWINMIPTNGVLFQAEASSGCVCNYSIQSTVVYAPEKVSQHP
;
A
#
# COMPACT_ATOMS: atom_id res chain seq x y z
N MET A 1 4.61 -22.14 15.55
CA MET A 1 4.16 -20.76 15.84
C MET A 1 5.31 -20.05 16.53
N SER A 2 5.90 -19.01 15.93
CA SER A 2 7.13 -18.40 16.46
C SER A 2 6.89 -17.73 17.82
N HIS A 3 7.87 -17.84 18.73
CA HIS A 3 7.89 -17.26 20.08
C HIS A 3 8.13 -15.74 20.08
N GLN A 4 7.70 -15.02 19.04
CA GLN A 4 8.01 -13.60 18.90
C GLN A 4 7.02 -12.77 19.72
N GLY A 5 7.54 -12.04 20.70
CA GLY A 5 6.80 -11.06 21.51
C GLY A 5 6.30 -9.85 20.71
N LEU A 6 5.41 -9.06 21.32
CA LEU A 6 4.88 -7.81 20.75
C LEU A 6 5.90 -6.69 20.95
N PHE A 7 6.25 -5.93 19.90
CA PHE A 7 7.19 -4.81 20.02
C PHE A 7 6.44 -3.47 20.04
N VAL A 8 6.72 -2.63 21.04
CA VAL A 8 6.05 -1.34 21.26
C VAL A 8 7.11 -0.24 21.40
N ALA A 9 7.07 0.74 20.49
CA ALA A 9 7.91 1.94 20.58
C ALA A 9 7.25 3.00 21.47
N ALA A 10 7.95 3.45 22.50
CA ALA A 10 7.54 4.51 23.41
C ALA A 10 8.72 5.46 23.68
N GLY A 11 8.59 6.72 23.24
CA GLY A 11 9.67 7.70 23.34
C GLY A 11 10.92 7.25 22.57
N ALA A 12 12.07 7.23 23.26
CA ALA A 12 13.36 6.80 22.70
C ALA A 12 13.63 5.29 22.89
N ALA A 13 12.62 4.49 23.25
CA ALA A 13 12.79 3.07 23.54
C ALA A 13 11.75 2.21 22.80
N CYS A 14 12.17 1.01 22.37
CA CYS A 14 11.30 -0.04 21.86
C CYS A 14 11.31 -1.19 22.86
N HIS A 15 10.14 -1.59 23.34
CA HIS A 15 9.98 -2.67 24.30
C HIS A 15 9.46 -3.92 23.60
N GLN A 16 10.14 -5.04 23.78
CA GLN A 16 9.60 -6.35 23.47
C GLN A 16 8.79 -6.82 24.68
N LEU A 17 7.50 -6.99 24.49
CA LEU A 17 6.57 -7.47 25.50
C LEU A 17 6.29 -8.96 25.29
N ASP A 18 6.14 -9.69 26.37
CA ASP A 18 5.55 -11.03 26.33
C ASP A 18 4.11 -10.90 25.85
N ARG A 19 3.75 -11.72 24.86
CA ARG A 19 2.45 -11.59 24.19
C ARG A 19 1.27 -12.04 25.06
N PHE A 20 1.51 -12.78 26.14
CA PHE A 20 0.48 -13.33 27.01
C PHE A 20 0.42 -12.57 28.34
N THR A 21 1.56 -12.21 28.91
CA THR A 21 1.63 -11.54 30.22
C THR A 21 1.74 -10.02 30.10
N GLY A 22 2.18 -9.50 28.95
CA GLY A 22 2.45 -8.07 28.75
C GLY A 22 3.72 -7.57 29.44
N GLU A 23 4.48 -8.46 30.08
CA GLU A 23 5.75 -8.09 30.72
C GLU A 23 6.79 -7.67 29.71
N THR A 24 7.61 -6.68 30.06
CA THR A 24 8.74 -6.29 29.20
C THR A 24 9.82 -7.36 29.26
N LEU A 25 9.97 -8.11 28.18
CA LEU A 25 11.03 -9.09 27.99
C LEU A 25 12.37 -8.39 27.73
N ARG A 26 12.38 -7.34 26.90
CA ARG A 26 13.59 -6.58 26.53
C ARG A 26 13.26 -5.13 26.19
N THR A 27 14.23 -4.24 26.37
CA THR A 27 14.14 -2.83 25.96
C THR A 27 15.31 -2.50 25.05
N PHE A 28 15.03 -1.84 23.94
CA PHE A 28 15.98 -1.39 22.93
C PHE A 28 15.94 0.13 22.82
N ASN A 29 17.08 0.77 22.57
CA ASN A 29 17.11 2.21 22.30
C ASN A 29 16.71 2.46 20.83
N ILE A 30 15.76 3.37 20.62
CA ILE A 30 15.37 3.85 19.30
C ILE A 30 16.23 5.08 18.97
N PRO A 31 16.91 5.11 17.81
CA PRO A 31 17.64 6.29 17.37
C PRO A 31 16.72 7.52 17.31
N PRO A 32 17.22 8.73 17.61
CA PRO A 32 16.41 9.93 17.48
C PRO A 32 15.89 10.08 16.04
N ALA A 33 14.64 10.53 15.91
CA ALA A 33 14.05 10.82 14.61
C ALA A 33 14.94 11.82 13.85
N ALA A 34 15.05 11.65 12.54
CA ALA A 34 15.73 12.63 11.69
C ALA A 34 15.05 14.00 11.90
N THR A 35 15.79 14.97 12.41
CA THR A 35 15.25 16.30 12.69
C THR A 35 14.87 16.99 11.37
N GLU A 36 13.78 17.77 11.38
CA GLU A 36 13.27 18.56 10.25
C GLU A 36 14.30 19.53 9.61
N GLY A 37 15.49 19.66 10.20
CA GLY A 37 16.61 20.46 9.70
C GLY A 37 17.57 19.76 8.74
N SER A 38 17.49 18.43 8.55
CA SER A 38 18.36 17.71 7.59
C SER A 38 17.85 17.86 6.14
N ARG A 39 17.64 19.10 5.70
CA ARG A 39 17.67 19.40 4.26
C ARG A 39 19.13 19.27 3.85
N ILE A 40 19.49 18.12 3.28
CA ILE A 40 20.72 17.97 2.50
C ILE A 40 20.75 19.16 1.53
N ARG A 41 21.71 20.07 1.75
CA ARG A 41 21.94 21.21 0.85
C ARG A 41 22.18 20.62 -0.54
N LYS A 42 21.39 21.06 -1.51
CA LYS A 42 21.66 20.82 -2.93
C LYS A 42 23.03 21.42 -3.25
N ASN A 43 24.07 20.61 -3.31
CA ASN A 43 25.15 20.85 -4.24
C ASN A 43 24.94 19.90 -5.42
N SER A 44 24.47 20.49 -6.52
CA SER A 44 24.68 19.96 -7.85
C SER A 44 26.18 19.90 -8.07
N ASP A 45 26.79 18.77 -7.75
CA ASP A 45 27.94 18.17 -8.42
C ASP A 45 28.46 17.03 -7.54
N SER A 46 28.59 15.85 -8.16
CA SER A 46 29.17 14.62 -7.60
C SER A 46 28.39 13.91 -6.47
N LEU A 47 27.40 13.09 -6.84
CA LEU A 47 27.17 11.83 -6.15
C LEU A 47 27.56 10.70 -7.11
N ARG A 48 28.85 10.37 -7.08
CA ARG A 48 29.27 9.00 -7.39
C ARG A 48 28.46 8.10 -6.46
N ALA A 49 27.75 7.15 -7.04
CA ALA A 49 27.26 6.00 -6.32
C ALA A 49 28.48 5.33 -5.66
N GLU A 50 28.71 5.61 -4.37
CA GLU A 50 29.45 4.67 -3.55
C GLU A 50 28.61 3.40 -3.57
N LYS A 51 29.12 2.41 -4.31
CA LYS A 51 28.73 1.01 -4.13
C LYS A 51 28.79 0.77 -2.63
N LEU A 52 27.63 0.62 -1.97
CA LEU A 52 27.59 -0.17 -0.75
C LEU A 52 28.08 -1.54 -1.18
N ASN A 53 29.33 -1.83 -0.82
CA ASN A 53 29.97 -3.09 -1.10
C ASN A 53 29.03 -4.21 -0.69
N SER A 54 28.77 -5.12 -1.64
CA SER A 54 28.39 -6.49 -1.37
C SER A 54 29.50 -7.11 -0.52
N HIS A 55 29.47 -6.87 0.78
CA HIS A 55 30.22 -7.68 1.71
C HIS A 55 29.45 -8.98 1.87
N GLU A 56 29.98 -10.04 1.24
CA GLU A 56 29.82 -11.40 1.74
C GLU A 56 30.28 -11.39 3.20
N SER A 57 29.32 -11.30 4.13
CA SER A 57 29.61 -11.47 5.54
C SER A 57 29.61 -12.96 5.82
N ASN A 58 30.80 -13.50 6.08
CA ASN A 58 30.97 -14.80 6.71
C ASN A 58 30.11 -14.85 7.99
N TYR A 59 29.18 -15.79 8.02
CA TYR A 59 28.25 -16.00 9.13
C TYR A 59 28.96 -16.73 10.26
N GLU A 60 29.47 -15.99 11.25
CA GLU A 60 29.65 -16.52 12.61
C GLU A 60 29.26 -15.47 13.68
N GLU A 61 28.59 -15.97 14.71
CA GLU A 61 28.22 -15.34 15.99
C GLU A 61 27.13 -14.24 16.04
N GLY A 62 25.90 -14.69 16.36
CA GLY A 62 25.19 -14.15 17.54
C GLY A 62 24.46 -12.80 17.43
N HIS A 63 24.16 -12.26 16.25
CA HIS A 63 23.30 -11.08 16.14
C HIS A 63 21.82 -11.45 15.91
N LEU A 64 20.98 -11.15 16.92
CA LEU A 64 19.52 -11.32 16.86
C LEU A 64 18.81 -10.32 15.92
N TRP A 65 19.52 -9.30 15.43
CA TRP A 65 18.95 -8.20 14.66
C TRP A 65 19.77 -7.91 13.41
N GLY A 66 19.08 -7.86 12.27
CA GLY A 66 19.57 -7.20 11.05
C GLY A 66 18.92 -5.83 10.89
N CYS A 67 19.65 -4.85 10.36
CA CYS A 67 19.09 -3.53 10.02
C CYS A 67 18.48 -3.57 8.62
N VAL A 68 17.23 -3.14 8.50
CA VAL A 68 16.55 -2.92 7.20
C VAL A 68 16.23 -1.43 7.07
N ASP A 69 16.69 -0.82 5.99
CA ASP A 69 16.39 0.57 5.68
C ASP A 69 14.96 0.70 5.12
N LEU A 70 14.06 1.24 5.95
CA LEU A 70 12.67 1.57 5.59
C LEU A 70 12.46 3.08 5.40
N ALA A 71 13.53 3.86 5.23
CA ALA A 71 13.40 5.28 4.89
C ALA A 71 12.54 5.45 3.61
N ASP A 72 11.76 6.52 3.56
CA ASP A 72 10.86 6.83 2.44
C ASP A 72 9.76 5.78 2.14
N CYS A 73 9.62 4.73 2.97
CA CYS A 73 8.52 3.76 2.89
C CYS A 73 7.25 4.21 3.62
N GLY A 74 7.10 5.51 3.92
CA GLY A 74 5.91 5.95 4.64
C GLY A 74 5.86 7.39 5.09
N GLY A 75 6.92 8.19 4.94
CA GLY A 75 6.93 9.58 5.44
C GLY A 75 6.42 9.66 6.89
N ASN A 76 5.29 10.33 7.08
CA ASN A 76 4.54 10.50 8.33
C ASN A 76 3.44 9.42 8.58
N GLN A 77 3.12 8.56 7.60
CA GLN A 77 2.05 7.55 7.67
C GLN A 77 2.45 6.24 6.96
N MET A 78 3.37 5.49 7.57
CA MET A 78 3.77 4.16 7.11
C MET A 78 2.63 3.13 7.30
N MET A 79 2.47 2.23 6.33
CA MET A 79 1.65 1.03 6.44
C MET A 79 2.47 -0.24 6.21
N GLY A 80 2.07 -1.31 6.89
CA GLY A 80 2.53 -2.66 6.66
C GLY A 80 1.41 -3.54 6.11
N LEU A 81 1.73 -4.39 5.14
CA LEU A 81 0.82 -5.38 4.56
C LEU A 81 1.53 -6.74 4.56
N ALA A 82 0.84 -7.81 4.94
CA ALA A 82 1.39 -9.15 4.91
C ALA A 82 0.55 -10.06 3.99
N HIS A 83 1.18 -10.71 3.03
CA HIS A 83 0.53 -11.67 2.14
C HIS A 83 1.53 -12.64 1.53
N ASP A 84 1.16 -13.93 1.44
CA ASP A 84 1.93 -15.00 0.75
C ASP A 84 3.45 -14.98 1.02
N GLY A 85 3.81 -14.92 2.30
CA GLY A 85 5.22 -14.94 2.74
C GLY A 85 5.96 -13.60 2.60
N VAL A 86 5.27 -12.52 2.22
CA VAL A 86 5.84 -11.18 2.03
C VAL A 86 5.27 -10.20 3.05
N LEU A 87 6.14 -9.45 3.72
CA LEU A 87 5.83 -8.27 4.51
C LEU A 87 6.23 -7.03 3.71
N LEU A 88 5.23 -6.27 3.26
CA LEU A 88 5.39 -5.07 2.45
C LEU A 88 5.21 -3.82 3.30
N PHE A 89 6.17 -2.91 3.24
CA PHE A 89 6.09 -1.57 3.80
C PHE A 89 5.94 -0.54 2.69
N GLY A 90 5.05 0.41 2.90
CA GLY A 90 4.78 1.51 1.98
C GLY A 90 3.95 2.60 2.64
N GLU A 91 3.65 3.66 1.90
CA GLU A 91 2.90 4.80 2.42
C GLU A 91 1.38 4.55 2.40
N HIS A 92 0.72 4.90 3.49
CA HIS A 92 -0.73 4.71 3.65
C HIS A 92 -1.57 5.72 2.88
N PHE A 93 -1.25 7.01 2.98
CA PHE A 93 -2.13 8.01 2.39
C PHE A 93 -1.73 8.38 0.96
N PRO A 94 -2.72 8.62 0.09
CA PRO A 94 -2.51 9.37 -1.13
C PRO A 94 -2.13 10.80 -0.75
N ASP A 95 -0.87 11.07 -0.44
CA ASP A 95 -0.41 12.44 -0.25
C ASP A 95 -0.28 13.11 -1.64
N ALA A 96 -1.43 13.30 -2.30
CA ALA A 96 -1.53 13.91 -3.62
C ALA A 96 -1.06 15.37 -3.61
N TYR A 97 -0.89 15.96 -2.41
CA TYR A 97 -0.38 17.31 -2.22
C TYR A 97 1.14 17.40 -2.17
N TYR A 98 1.85 16.30 -1.89
CA TYR A 98 3.31 16.26 -1.85
C TYR A 98 3.83 15.18 -2.80
N HIS A 99 4.21 15.59 -4.01
CA HIS A 99 5.04 14.75 -4.87
C HIS A 99 6.36 14.44 -4.15
N ASN A 100 6.44 13.27 -3.51
CA ASN A 100 7.68 12.74 -2.98
C ASN A 100 8.33 11.81 -4.03
N PRO A 101 9.34 12.29 -4.78
CA PRO A 101 10.01 11.47 -5.78
C PRO A 101 10.74 10.27 -5.18
N ARG A 102 11.01 10.27 -3.87
CA ARG A 102 11.68 9.16 -3.17
C ARG A 102 10.71 8.13 -2.61
N LYS A 103 9.39 8.29 -2.77
CA LYS A 103 8.39 7.38 -2.22
C LYS A 103 8.70 5.94 -2.63
N ARG A 104 8.94 5.09 -1.64
CA ARG A 104 9.46 3.74 -1.80
C ARG A 104 8.50 2.71 -1.23
N MET A 105 8.55 1.50 -1.78
CA MET A 105 8.07 0.30 -1.09
C MET A 105 9.23 -0.65 -0.86
N ALA A 106 9.20 -1.33 0.28
CA ALA A 106 10.17 -2.37 0.64
C ALA A 106 9.41 -3.64 1.00
N ALA A 107 9.81 -4.76 0.42
CA ALA A 107 9.25 -6.07 0.70
C ALA A 107 10.28 -6.95 1.37
N LEU A 108 9.90 -7.59 2.47
CA LEU A 108 10.71 -8.52 3.25
C LEU A 108 10.06 -9.90 3.25
N ALA A 109 10.85 -10.95 3.36
CA ALA A 109 10.32 -12.28 3.60
C ALA A 109 9.80 -12.36 5.04
N THR A 110 8.60 -12.91 5.25
CA THR A 110 8.05 -13.07 6.61
C THR A 110 8.76 -14.16 7.41
N SER A 111 9.51 -15.05 6.75
CA SER A 111 10.19 -16.19 7.38
C SER A 111 11.39 -15.78 8.21
N ASP A 112 12.19 -14.85 7.69
CA ASP A 112 13.51 -14.50 8.23
C ASP A 112 13.79 -12.98 8.19
N GLY A 113 12.86 -12.17 7.68
CA GLY A 113 13.01 -10.72 7.59
C GLY A 113 13.96 -10.25 6.48
N ARG A 114 14.50 -11.14 5.64
CA ARG A 114 15.42 -10.74 4.57
C ARG A 114 14.71 -9.83 3.57
N GLN A 115 15.40 -8.80 3.10
CA GLN A 115 14.86 -7.94 2.05
C GLN A 115 14.72 -8.72 0.74
N LEU A 116 13.51 -8.74 0.19
CA LEU A 116 13.22 -9.29 -1.14
C LEU A 116 13.53 -8.25 -2.21
N TRP A 117 13.01 -7.04 -2.03
CA TRP A 117 13.23 -5.93 -2.94
C TRP A 117 12.88 -4.60 -2.25
N THR A 118 13.42 -3.53 -2.81
CA THR A 118 13.08 -2.15 -2.46
C THR A 118 13.04 -1.33 -3.75
N ARG A 119 12.06 -0.43 -3.89
CA ARG A 119 11.84 0.30 -5.15
C ARG A 119 11.08 1.60 -4.96
N GLU A 120 11.48 2.64 -5.69
CA GLU A 120 10.69 3.85 -5.89
C GLU A 120 9.42 3.55 -6.69
N THR A 121 8.28 3.83 -6.10
CA THR A 121 6.98 3.42 -6.64
C THR A 121 6.11 4.60 -7.03
N ASN A 122 6.35 5.78 -6.45
CA ASN A 122 5.67 7.05 -6.76
C ASN A 122 4.13 6.91 -6.88
N ASN A 123 3.56 5.95 -6.15
CA ASN A 123 2.14 5.69 -6.18
C ASN A 123 1.39 6.84 -5.52
N THR A 124 0.30 7.24 -6.16
CA THR A 124 -0.58 8.29 -5.68
C THR A 124 -1.58 7.77 -4.69
N THR A 125 -1.72 6.44 -4.53
CA THR A 125 -2.68 5.84 -3.60
C THR A 125 -2.09 4.73 -2.77
N ARG A 126 -2.74 4.45 -1.64
CA ARG A 126 -2.40 3.34 -0.76
C ARG A 126 -2.24 2.04 -1.56
N PRO A 127 -1.14 1.30 -1.36
CA PRO A 127 -1.00 -0.03 -1.94
C PRO A 127 -2.06 -1.01 -1.42
N LEU A 128 -2.51 -1.90 -2.29
CA LEU A 128 -3.32 -3.07 -1.96
C LEU A 128 -2.65 -4.31 -2.55
N ILE A 129 -2.82 -5.46 -1.91
CA ILE A 129 -2.34 -6.73 -2.45
C ILE A 129 -3.54 -7.56 -2.88
N VAL A 130 -3.57 -7.95 -4.16
CA VAL A 130 -4.56 -8.86 -4.73
C VAL A 130 -3.81 -9.98 -5.44
N GLY A 131 -3.89 -11.19 -4.88
CA GLY A 131 -3.07 -12.32 -5.33
C GLY A 131 -1.58 -11.99 -5.27
N ASP A 132 -0.91 -12.11 -6.41
CA ASP A 132 0.53 -11.85 -6.56
C ASP A 132 0.85 -10.40 -6.95
N THR A 133 -0.14 -9.51 -6.97
CA THR A 133 -0.01 -8.15 -7.50
C THR A 133 -0.23 -7.11 -6.42
N ILE A 134 0.67 -6.13 -6.35
CA ILE A 134 0.51 -4.89 -5.61
C ILE A 134 -0.15 -3.87 -6.53
N HIS A 135 -1.32 -3.38 -6.14
CA HIS A 135 -2.05 -2.33 -6.81
C HIS A 135 -1.79 -1.00 -6.10
N ALA A 136 -1.08 -0.09 -6.75
CA ALA A 136 -0.63 1.17 -6.16
C ALA A 136 -0.71 2.27 -7.23
N SER A 137 -1.93 2.76 -7.49
CA SER A 137 -2.26 3.62 -8.63
C SER A 137 -1.25 4.77 -8.81
N PRO A 138 -0.88 5.11 -10.05
CA PRO A 138 -1.30 4.48 -11.32
C PRO A 138 -0.53 3.18 -11.64
N TYR A 139 0.25 2.66 -10.70
CA TYR A 139 1.20 1.59 -10.93
C TYR A 139 0.73 0.25 -10.36
N ALA A 140 1.33 -0.82 -10.87
CA ALA A 140 1.15 -2.16 -10.35
C ALA A 140 2.49 -2.89 -10.35
N PHE A 141 2.73 -3.72 -9.34
CA PHE A 141 3.99 -4.45 -9.18
C PHE A 141 3.74 -5.89 -8.77
N ALA A 142 4.61 -6.82 -9.18
CA ALA A 142 4.60 -8.18 -8.66
C ALA A 142 5.04 -8.18 -7.19
N LEU A 143 4.26 -8.81 -6.30
CA LEU A 143 4.45 -8.80 -4.85
C LEU A 143 5.84 -9.32 -4.45
N LYS A 144 6.28 -10.43 -5.05
CA LYS A 144 7.53 -11.10 -4.65
C LYS A 144 8.79 -10.48 -5.24
N THR A 145 8.67 -9.69 -6.32
CA THR A 145 9.84 -9.21 -7.08
C THR A 145 9.90 -7.70 -7.29
N GLY A 146 8.81 -6.97 -7.06
CA GLY A 146 8.73 -5.54 -7.36
C GLY A 146 8.75 -5.21 -8.85
N ALA A 147 8.59 -6.21 -9.72
CA ALA A 147 8.57 -6.03 -11.17
C ALA A 147 7.28 -5.33 -11.63
N PRO A 148 7.34 -4.34 -12.54
CA PRO A 148 6.15 -3.69 -13.08
C PRO A 148 5.15 -4.68 -13.69
N GLN A 149 3.87 -4.49 -13.41
CA GLN A 149 2.77 -5.29 -13.95
C GLN A 149 1.92 -4.45 -14.90
N TYR A 150 1.76 -4.95 -16.13
CA TYR A 150 1.03 -4.28 -17.20
C TYR A 150 -0.24 -5.06 -17.55
N MET A 151 -1.25 -4.33 -17.99
CA MET A 151 -2.49 -4.88 -18.53
C MET A 151 -2.18 -5.70 -19.79
N LYS A 152 -2.71 -6.92 -19.84
CA LYS A 152 -2.57 -7.82 -21.00
C LYS A 152 -3.94 -8.17 -21.55
N ARG A 153 -4.06 -8.19 -22.88
CA ARG A 153 -5.23 -8.70 -23.60
C ARG A 153 -4.76 -9.73 -24.62
N ASN A 154 -5.30 -10.94 -24.56
CA ASN A 154 -4.90 -12.07 -25.41
C ASN A 154 -3.37 -12.30 -25.37
N GLY A 155 -2.78 -12.27 -24.18
CA GLY A 155 -1.33 -12.47 -23.95
C GLY A 155 -0.44 -11.28 -24.32
N LYS A 156 -0.96 -10.24 -24.99
CA LYS A 156 -0.17 -9.07 -25.41
C LYS A 156 -0.36 -7.91 -24.43
N VAL A 157 0.74 -7.22 -24.11
CA VAL A 157 0.73 -5.99 -23.30
C VAL A 157 -0.08 -4.92 -24.04
N MET A 158 -1.05 -4.34 -23.36
CA MET A 158 -1.81 -3.21 -23.88
C MET A 158 -0.96 -1.94 -23.81
N MET A 159 -1.09 -1.08 -24.82
CA MET A 159 -0.45 0.22 -24.86
C MET A 159 -1.48 1.32 -24.60
N GLN A 160 -1.07 2.42 -23.98
CA GLN A 160 -1.85 3.63 -23.77
C GLN A 160 -1.05 4.85 -24.22
N LYS A 161 -1.75 5.92 -24.64
CA LYS A 161 -1.12 7.20 -24.95
C LYS A 161 -0.88 7.96 -23.65
N ASN A 162 0.36 8.34 -23.38
CA ASN A 162 0.69 9.19 -22.26
C ASN A 162 0.06 10.59 -22.49
N ALA A 163 -0.74 11.06 -21.53
CA ALA A 163 -1.47 12.32 -21.67
C ALA A 163 -0.54 13.56 -21.72
N LYS A 164 0.66 13.49 -21.13
CA LYS A 164 1.62 14.60 -21.10
C LYS A 164 2.52 14.62 -22.33
N THR A 165 3.03 13.46 -22.73
CA THR A 165 4.03 13.37 -23.82
C THR A 165 3.43 12.99 -25.17
N GLY A 166 2.22 12.44 -25.18
CA GLY A 166 1.58 11.91 -26.38
C GLY A 166 2.18 10.61 -26.93
N GLN A 167 3.23 10.07 -26.29
CA GLN A 167 3.88 8.83 -26.71
C GLN A 167 3.08 7.59 -26.25
N LEU A 168 3.23 6.49 -26.97
CA LEU A 168 2.66 5.20 -26.56
C LEU A 168 3.54 4.54 -25.51
N GLU A 169 2.94 4.14 -24.40
CA GLU A 169 3.60 3.46 -23.28
C GLU A 169 2.79 2.22 -22.86
N PRO A 170 3.41 1.22 -22.21
CA PRO A 170 2.69 0.11 -21.62
C PRO A 170 1.60 0.58 -20.65
N ARG A 171 0.41 0.02 -20.77
CA ARG A 171 -0.71 0.31 -19.86
C ARG A 171 -0.54 -0.51 -18.58
N TRP A 172 -0.58 0.17 -17.44
CA TRP A 172 -0.49 -0.46 -16.12
C TRP A 172 -1.68 -1.38 -15.83
N LYS A 173 -1.46 -2.44 -15.03
CA LYS A 173 -2.49 -3.41 -14.67
C LYS A 173 -3.65 -2.79 -13.88
N THR A 174 -3.36 -1.76 -13.09
CA THR A 174 -4.37 -0.95 -12.40
C THR A 174 -4.19 0.53 -12.68
N THR A 175 -5.22 1.18 -13.24
CA THR A 175 -5.27 2.64 -13.40
C THR A 175 -6.43 3.23 -12.61
N MET A 176 -6.75 2.61 -11.46
CA MET A 176 -7.97 2.79 -10.69
C MET A 176 -8.42 4.23 -10.41
N ILE A 177 -7.52 5.21 -10.48
CA ILE A 177 -7.70 6.46 -9.73
C ILE A 177 -7.36 7.66 -10.60
N GLN A 178 -7.82 7.64 -11.84
CA GLN A 178 -7.78 8.86 -12.65
C GLN A 178 -8.70 9.95 -12.05
N ARG A 179 -9.72 9.60 -11.24
CA ARG A 179 -10.71 10.55 -10.67
C ARG A 179 -11.24 10.20 -9.27
N GLY A 180 -10.65 9.22 -8.58
CA GLY A 180 -11.08 8.81 -7.24
C GLY A 180 -10.33 9.56 -6.13
N CYS A 181 -10.95 9.69 -4.96
CA CYS A 181 -10.29 10.15 -3.73
C CYS A 181 -10.60 9.19 -2.57
N GLY A 182 -9.92 9.36 -1.44
CA GLY A 182 -10.06 8.45 -0.30
C GLY A 182 -9.39 7.08 -0.52
N PRO A 183 -9.46 6.21 0.50
CA PRO A 183 -8.68 4.99 0.52
C PRO A 183 -9.42 3.84 -0.18
N VAL A 184 -8.77 3.23 -1.18
CA VAL A 184 -9.35 2.14 -2.00
C VAL A 184 -9.35 0.82 -1.23
N THR A 185 -10.41 0.03 -1.33
CA THR A 185 -10.45 -1.36 -0.86
C THR A 185 -10.67 -2.31 -2.04
N CYS A 186 -10.48 -3.60 -1.82
CA CYS A 186 -10.59 -4.58 -2.89
C CYS A 186 -11.09 -5.93 -2.38
N GLY A 187 -11.86 -6.61 -3.23
CA GLY A 187 -12.03 -8.06 -3.19
C GLY A 187 -10.98 -8.76 -4.07
N SER A 188 -11.30 -9.95 -4.55
CA SER A 188 -10.41 -10.74 -5.43
C SER A 188 -10.28 -10.17 -6.84
N HIS A 189 -11.35 -9.57 -7.37
CA HIS A 189 -11.40 -9.06 -8.76
C HIS A 189 -12.08 -7.70 -8.89
N ALA A 190 -12.45 -7.08 -7.77
CA ALA A 190 -13.17 -5.82 -7.75
C ALA A 190 -12.52 -4.85 -6.77
N PHE A 191 -12.49 -3.59 -7.15
CA PHE A 191 -11.97 -2.51 -6.32
C PHE A 191 -13.06 -1.51 -6.00
N PHE A 192 -13.03 -1.00 -4.77
CA PHE A 192 -14.05 -0.09 -4.26
C PHE A 192 -13.41 1.19 -3.77
N TYR A 193 -13.86 2.32 -4.29
CA TYR A 193 -13.29 3.62 -3.96
C TYR A 193 -14.32 4.73 -4.09
N ARG A 194 -13.97 5.89 -3.55
CA ARG A 194 -14.81 7.07 -3.55
C ARG A 194 -14.49 7.93 -4.77
N SER A 195 -15.52 8.41 -5.45
CA SER A 195 -15.40 9.46 -6.47
C SER A 195 -16.64 10.36 -6.40
N SER A 196 -17.44 10.44 -7.47
CA SER A 196 -18.76 11.09 -7.50
C SER A 196 -19.79 10.41 -6.60
N GLY A 197 -19.59 9.13 -6.26
CA GLY A 197 -20.36 8.35 -5.30
C GLY A 197 -19.52 7.19 -4.78
N ALA A 198 -20.18 6.08 -4.44
CA ALA A 198 -19.50 4.80 -4.25
C ALA A 198 -19.21 4.17 -5.61
N ILE A 199 -17.96 3.75 -5.84
CA ILE A 199 -17.53 3.18 -7.10
C ILE A 199 -17.11 1.73 -6.89
N ALA A 200 -17.56 0.85 -7.77
CA ALA A 200 -17.02 -0.49 -7.94
C ALA A 200 -16.34 -0.57 -9.31
N LEU A 201 -15.07 -0.97 -9.36
CA LEU A 201 -14.33 -1.25 -10.58
C LEU A 201 -14.06 -2.75 -10.66
N ASP A 202 -14.52 -3.39 -11.73
CA ASP A 202 -14.12 -4.76 -12.08
C ASP A 202 -12.77 -4.73 -12.81
N GLU A 203 -11.77 -5.40 -12.25
CA GLU A 203 -10.42 -5.43 -12.82
C GLU A 203 -10.37 -6.14 -14.17
N SER A 204 -11.18 -7.19 -14.35
CA SER A 204 -11.11 -8.11 -15.49
C SER A 204 -11.42 -7.43 -16.83
N ASN A 205 -12.36 -6.49 -16.80
CA ASN A 205 -12.86 -5.77 -17.97
C ASN A 205 -12.72 -4.24 -17.84
N GLN A 206 -12.24 -3.74 -16.69
CA GLN A 206 -12.13 -2.31 -16.35
C GLN A 206 -13.46 -1.56 -16.38
N SER A 207 -14.58 -2.28 -16.23
CA SER A 207 -15.90 -1.70 -16.11
C SER A 207 -16.06 -1.05 -14.74
N THR A 208 -16.73 0.10 -14.70
CA THR A 208 -16.94 0.86 -13.48
C THR A 208 -18.44 1.03 -13.26
N GLU A 209 -18.92 0.64 -12.10
CA GLU A 209 -20.27 0.92 -11.63
C GLU A 209 -20.25 2.03 -10.59
N VAL A 210 -21.28 2.86 -10.63
CA VAL A 210 -21.40 4.03 -9.76
C VAL A 210 -22.72 3.97 -9.02
N PHE A 211 -22.65 3.91 -7.70
CA PHE A 211 -23.80 4.18 -6.84
C PHE A 211 -23.72 5.64 -6.35
N ALA A 212 -24.33 6.53 -7.13
CA ALA A 212 -24.23 7.97 -6.95
C ALA A 212 -24.98 8.50 -5.72
N ALA A 213 -25.93 7.74 -5.16
CA ALA A 213 -26.82 8.21 -4.09
C ALA A 213 -26.16 8.25 -2.70
N THR A 214 -24.98 7.63 -2.52
CA THR A 214 -24.21 7.66 -1.26
C THR A 214 -22.83 8.27 -1.46
N ARG A 215 -22.28 8.81 -0.37
CA ARG A 215 -20.89 9.27 -0.32
C ARG A 215 -20.05 8.41 0.63
N PRO A 216 -19.06 7.65 0.12
CA PRO A 216 -18.08 7.06 1.01
C PRO A 216 -17.21 8.13 1.68
N GLY A 217 -16.62 7.81 2.83
CA GLY A 217 -15.84 8.72 3.66
C GLY A 217 -14.43 8.99 3.13
N CYS A 218 -13.69 9.82 3.85
CA CYS A 218 -12.25 10.02 3.59
C CYS A 218 -11.38 8.91 4.21
N TRP A 219 -12.00 7.99 4.96
CA TRP A 219 -11.38 6.85 5.62
C TRP A 219 -11.88 5.53 5.03
N ILE A 220 -11.29 4.41 5.47
CA ILE A 220 -11.69 3.07 5.01
C ILE A 220 -13.11 2.80 5.51
N ASN A 221 -14.09 2.89 4.61
CA ASN A 221 -15.49 2.70 4.97
C ASN A 221 -16.29 1.86 3.96
N MET A 222 -15.70 1.45 2.83
CA MET A 222 -16.24 0.43 1.93
C MET A 222 -15.45 -0.85 2.16
N ILE A 223 -16.06 -1.87 2.75
CA ILE A 223 -15.41 -3.07 3.24
C ILE A 223 -16.03 -4.27 2.52
N PRO A 224 -15.30 -4.90 1.59
CA PRO A 224 -15.77 -6.14 0.99
C PRO A 224 -15.73 -7.27 2.02
N THR A 225 -16.84 -7.95 2.21
CA THR A 225 -17.02 -9.02 3.19
C THR A 225 -17.79 -10.19 2.58
N ASN A 226 -17.13 -11.35 2.45
CA ASN A 226 -17.74 -12.63 2.06
C ASN A 226 -18.80 -12.54 0.94
N GLY A 227 -18.49 -11.85 -0.16
CA GLY A 227 -19.38 -11.74 -1.31
C GLY A 227 -20.34 -10.55 -1.31
N VAL A 228 -20.37 -9.72 -0.26
CA VAL A 228 -21.06 -8.42 -0.25
C VAL A 228 -20.07 -7.27 -0.05
N LEU A 229 -20.51 -6.04 -0.32
CA LEU A 229 -19.77 -4.83 0.04
C LEU A 229 -20.55 -4.10 1.12
N PHE A 230 -19.95 -3.98 2.31
CA PHE A 230 -20.49 -3.17 3.39
C PHE A 230 -19.94 -1.75 3.29
N GLN A 231 -20.80 -0.74 3.21
CA GLN A 231 -20.39 0.66 3.30
C GLN A 231 -20.95 1.30 4.56
N ALA A 232 -20.07 1.58 5.52
CA ALA A 232 -20.43 2.37 6.68
C ALA A 232 -20.79 3.80 6.26
N GLU A 233 -21.87 4.32 6.86
CA GLU A 233 -22.24 5.73 6.74
C GLU A 233 -21.04 6.61 7.09
N ALA A 234 -20.71 7.56 6.20
CA ALA A 234 -19.60 8.49 6.41
C ALA A 234 -19.90 9.89 5.85
N SER A 235 -21.19 10.19 5.70
CA SER A 235 -21.72 11.42 5.13
C SER A 235 -22.70 12.14 6.04
N SER A 236 -23.01 11.59 7.22
CA SER A 236 -23.75 12.28 8.27
C SER A 236 -22.93 13.50 8.71
N GLY A 237 -23.51 14.68 8.50
CA GLY A 237 -22.83 15.97 8.67
C GLY A 237 -22.23 16.58 7.39
N CYS A 238 -22.29 15.91 6.25
CA CYS A 238 -21.98 16.53 4.96
C CYS A 238 -23.15 17.39 4.49
N VAL A 239 -22.85 18.59 3.97
CA VAL A 239 -23.81 19.48 3.28
C VAL A 239 -24.06 19.09 1.81
N CYS A 240 -23.54 17.94 1.39
CA CYS A 240 -23.58 17.50 0.01
C CYS A 240 -24.94 16.86 -0.35
N ASN A 241 -25.34 16.97 -1.63
CA ASN A 241 -26.61 16.45 -2.16
C ASN A 241 -26.65 14.92 -2.34
N TYR A 242 -26.28 14.14 -1.33
CA TYR A 242 -26.41 12.68 -1.35
C TYR A 242 -27.67 12.26 -0.59
N SER A 243 -28.59 11.60 -1.30
CA SER A 243 -29.92 11.26 -0.77
C SER A 243 -29.91 10.16 0.28
N ILE A 244 -28.84 9.35 0.35
CA ILE A 244 -28.74 8.23 1.27
C ILE A 244 -27.58 8.46 2.24
N GLN A 245 -27.93 8.84 3.47
CA GLN A 245 -27.04 8.97 4.63
C GLN A 245 -27.29 7.81 5.60
N SER A 246 -27.04 6.60 5.13
CA SER A 246 -27.15 5.40 5.95
C SER A 246 -26.02 4.43 5.62
N THR A 247 -25.81 3.47 6.51
CA THR A 247 -25.01 2.29 6.20
C THR A 247 -25.75 1.48 5.15
N VAL A 248 -25.04 1.13 4.07
CA VAL A 248 -25.60 0.35 2.95
C VAL A 248 -24.80 -0.91 2.73
N VAL A 249 -25.49 -1.96 2.27
CA VAL A 249 -24.86 -3.22 1.87
C VAL A 249 -25.20 -3.48 0.41
N TYR A 250 -24.19 -3.69 -0.41
CA TYR A 250 -24.34 -4.06 -1.81
C TYR A 250 -24.21 -5.57 -1.95
N ALA A 251 -25.24 -6.20 -2.48
CA ALA A 251 -25.25 -7.62 -2.81
C ALA A 251 -25.00 -7.82 -4.31
N PRO A 252 -24.36 -8.92 -4.72
CA PRO A 252 -24.19 -9.26 -6.13
C PRO A 252 -25.55 -9.55 -6.77
N GLU A 253 -25.71 -9.20 -8.05
CA GLU A 253 -26.95 -9.43 -8.81
C GLU A 253 -27.36 -10.91 -8.85
N LYS A 254 -26.37 -11.82 -8.80
CA LYS A 254 -26.58 -13.26 -8.65
C LYS A 254 -25.90 -13.75 -7.38
N VAL A 255 -26.71 -14.16 -6.40
CA VAL A 255 -26.23 -14.93 -5.26
C VAL A 255 -25.99 -16.36 -5.78
N SER A 256 -24.74 -16.77 -5.95
CA SER A 256 -24.44 -18.20 -6.12
C SER A 256 -24.87 -18.90 -4.83
N GLN A 257 -26.00 -19.61 -4.87
CA GLN A 257 -26.35 -20.54 -3.80
C GLN A 257 -25.34 -21.69 -3.89
N HIS A 258 -24.24 -21.57 -3.15
CA HIS A 258 -23.45 -22.76 -2.84
C HIS A 258 -24.18 -23.51 -1.72
N PRO A 259 -24.50 -24.80 -1.91
CA PRO A 259 -25.06 -25.65 -0.85
C PRO A 259 -24.06 -25.85 0.29
#